data_AF-A0A933B5X6-F1
#
_entry.id   AF-A0A933B5X6-F1
#
_cell.length_a   1.000
_cell.length_b   1.000
_cell.length_c   1.000
_cell.angle_alpha   90.00
_cell.angle_beta   90.00
_cell.angle_gamma   90.00
#
_symmetry.space_group_name_H-M   'P 1'
#
loop_
_entity.id
_entity.type
_entity.pdbx_description
1 polymer ?
#
loop_
_entity_poly.entity_id
_entity_poly.type
_entity_poly.pdbx_seq_one_letter_code
_entity_poly.pdbx_strand_id
1 'polypeptide(L)'
;FLLIQWLAPLASEAPEFIVAVLFALRGNAKAGLGTLVSSKVNQWTLLIGMLPLVYAISGGHVQPMHLDGRQAEEILLTAAQSLLAVVILANLGFGVWEGVLLASLFVMQLLIPDPRVRIGFSIVYVVLAIAYLGNTTYRRSMKELLKSFRPPGL
;
A
#
# COMPACT_ATOMS: atom_id res chain seq x y z
N PHE A 1 5.78 -4.66 19.64
CA PHE A 1 5.61 -3.85 18.41
C PHE A 1 6.38 -4.45 17.25
N LEU A 2 7.73 -4.52 17.30
CA LEU A 2 8.53 -4.96 16.14
C LEU A 2 8.16 -6.34 15.59
N LEU A 3 7.87 -7.31 16.47
CA LEU A 3 7.57 -8.68 16.08
C LEU A 3 6.23 -8.81 15.33
N ILE A 4 5.18 -8.15 15.81
CA ILE A 4 3.83 -8.21 15.23
C ILE A 4 3.74 -7.37 13.94
N GLN A 5 4.39 -6.21 13.90
CA GLN A 5 4.26 -5.28 12.76
C GLN A 5 5.26 -5.55 11.64
N TRP A 6 6.42 -6.17 11.91
CA TRP A 6 7.46 -6.37 10.90
C TRP A 6 7.81 -7.82 10.69
N LEU A 7 8.11 -8.56 11.76
CA LEU A 7 8.60 -9.94 11.60
C LEU A 7 7.51 -10.87 11.08
N ALA A 8 6.31 -10.81 11.66
CA ALA A 8 5.20 -11.66 11.24
C ALA A 8 4.80 -11.43 9.77
N PRO A 9 4.55 -10.18 9.31
CA PRO A 9 4.26 -9.91 7.90
C PRO A 9 5.40 -10.31 6.97
N LEU A 10 6.66 -10.00 7.32
CA LEU A 10 7.81 -10.34 6.50
C LEU A 10 7.96 -11.86 6.31
N ALA A 11 7.69 -12.65 7.35
CA ALA A 11 7.70 -14.10 7.26
C ALA A 11 6.50 -14.64 6.45
N SER A 12 5.30 -14.10 6.68
CA SER A 12 4.10 -14.59 6.00
C SER A 12 4.03 -14.20 4.53
N GLU A 13 4.64 -13.09 4.13
CA GLU A 13 4.60 -12.56 2.75
C GLU A 13 5.88 -12.91 1.93
N ALA A 14 6.88 -13.51 2.56
CA ALA A 14 8.12 -13.90 1.89
C ALA A 14 7.89 -14.84 0.69
N PRO A 15 7.03 -15.87 0.76
CA PRO A 15 6.76 -16.75 -0.39
C PRO A 15 6.23 -15.98 -1.61
N GLU A 16 5.27 -15.08 -1.41
CA GLU A 16 4.68 -14.24 -2.46
C GLU A 16 5.72 -13.29 -3.05
N PHE A 17 6.56 -12.69 -2.20
CA PHE A 17 7.64 -11.81 -2.64
C PHE A 17 8.66 -12.57 -3.50
N ILE A 18 9.04 -13.79 -3.10
CA ILE A 18 9.94 -14.65 -3.88
C ILE A 18 9.36 -14.94 -5.26
N VAL A 19 8.07 -15.26 -5.36
CA VAL A 19 7.42 -15.51 -6.66
C VAL A 19 7.45 -14.25 -7.55
N ALA A 20 7.18 -13.07 -6.98
CA ALA A 20 7.28 -11.81 -7.73
C ALA A 20 8.70 -11.55 -8.25
N VAL A 21 9.72 -11.82 -7.43
CA VAL A 21 11.14 -11.71 -7.83
C VAL A 21 11.48 -12.70 -8.94
N LEU A 22 11.00 -13.95 -8.86
CA LEU A 22 11.21 -14.95 -9.91
C LEU A 22 10.60 -14.53 -11.24
N PHE A 23 9.41 -13.91 -11.24
CA PHE A 23 8.84 -13.33 -12.46
C PHE A 23 9.69 -12.20 -13.02
N ALA A 24 10.18 -11.29 -12.18
CA ALA A 24 11.05 -10.20 -12.60
C ALA A 24 12.37 -10.72 -13.20
N LEU A 25 13.02 -11.69 -12.55
CA LEU A 25 14.27 -12.32 -13.03
C LEU A 25 14.09 -13.07 -14.36
N ARG A 26 12.89 -13.56 -14.65
CA ARG A 26 12.53 -14.19 -15.93
C ARG A 26 12.12 -13.19 -17.02
N GLY A 27 12.34 -11.90 -16.80
CA GLY A 27 11.96 -10.84 -17.74
C GLY A 27 10.47 -10.52 -17.77
N ASN A 28 9.68 -11.07 -16.84
CA ASN A 28 8.24 -10.83 -16.75
C ASN A 28 7.89 -9.91 -15.57
N ALA A 29 8.48 -8.71 -15.58
CA ALA A 29 8.28 -7.72 -14.52
C ALA A 29 6.81 -7.31 -14.34
N LYS A 30 6.02 -7.27 -15.43
CA LYS A 30 4.58 -6.94 -15.35
C LYS A 30 3.79 -7.99 -14.58
N ALA A 31 4.08 -9.29 -14.76
CA ALA A 31 3.44 -10.33 -13.97
C ALA A 31 3.85 -10.23 -12.49
N GLY A 32 5.14 -10.02 -12.20
CA GLY A 32 5.62 -9.82 -10.83
C GLY A 32 5.01 -8.60 -10.14
N LEU A 33 4.86 -7.47 -10.85
CA LEU A 33 4.14 -6.30 -10.32
C LEU A 33 2.65 -6.60 -10.13
N GLY A 34 2.03 -7.31 -11.06
CA GLY A 34 0.63 -7.73 -10.96
C GLY A 34 0.36 -8.59 -9.72
N THR A 35 1.25 -9.53 -9.39
CA THR A 35 1.11 -10.34 -8.17
C THR A 35 1.23 -9.50 -6.90
N LEU A 36 2.20 -8.57 -6.85
CA LEU A 36 2.38 -7.68 -5.69
C LEU A 36 1.19 -6.72 -5.52
N VAL A 37 0.71 -6.11 -6.61
CA VAL A 37 -0.47 -5.23 -6.58
C VAL A 37 -1.71 -6.00 -6.15
N SER A 38 -1.93 -7.20 -6.69
CA SER A 38 -3.05 -8.05 -6.30
C SER A 38 -3.00 -8.42 -4.81
N SER A 39 -1.83 -8.80 -4.29
CA SER A 39 -1.64 -9.09 -2.86
C SER A 39 -1.96 -7.86 -2.01
N LYS A 40 -1.47 -6.67 -2.40
CA LYS A 40 -1.76 -5.44 -1.66
C LYS A 40 -3.25 -5.09 -1.66
N VAL A 41 -3.96 -5.29 -2.77
CA VAL A 41 -5.42 -5.09 -2.83
C VAL A 41 -6.12 -6.04 -1.86
N ASN A 42 -5.75 -7.32 -1.83
CA ASN A 42 -6.33 -8.30 -0.89
C ASN A 42 -6.09 -7.90 0.57
N GLN A 43 -4.87 -7.47 0.92
CA GLN A 43 -4.55 -6.99 2.26
C GLN A 43 -5.33 -5.73 2.63
N TRP A 44 -5.43 -4.77 1.72
CA TRP A 44 -6.04 -3.47 2.03
C TRP A 44 -7.57 -3.48 1.97
N THR A 45 -8.17 -4.57 1.51
CA THR A 45 -9.62 -4.76 1.44
C THR A 45 -10.07 -5.89 2.36
N LEU A 46 -9.81 -7.13 1.98
CA LEU A 46 -10.28 -8.31 2.69
C LEU A 46 -9.69 -8.38 4.10
N LEU A 47 -8.37 -8.24 4.26
CA LEU A 47 -7.75 -8.35 5.59
C LEU A 47 -8.26 -7.23 6.52
N ILE A 48 -8.25 -5.96 6.09
CA ILE A 48 -8.79 -4.87 6.93
C ILE A 48 -10.27 -5.12 7.26
N GLY A 49 -11.08 -5.53 6.28
CA GLY A 49 -12.51 -5.78 6.50
C GLY A 49 -12.80 -6.94 7.45
N MET A 50 -11.93 -7.95 7.48
CA MET A 50 -12.07 -9.12 8.35
C MET A 50 -11.70 -8.82 9.81
N LEU A 51 -10.82 -7.85 10.09
CA LEU A 51 -10.42 -7.49 11.46
C LEU A 51 -11.61 -7.12 12.37
N PRO A 52 -12.47 -6.14 12.04
CA PRO A 52 -13.61 -5.80 12.87
C PRO A 52 -14.66 -6.92 12.92
N LEU A 53 -14.76 -7.74 11.87
CA LEU A 53 -15.67 -8.88 11.83
C LEU A 53 -15.24 -9.96 12.85
N VAL A 54 -13.98 -10.37 12.81
CA VAL A 54 -13.43 -11.35 13.76
C VAL A 54 -13.45 -10.79 15.18
N TYR A 55 -13.17 -9.50 15.36
CA TYR A 55 -13.29 -8.82 16.66
C TYR A 55 -14.72 -8.96 17.24
N ALA A 56 -15.74 -8.62 16.46
CA ALA A 56 -17.15 -8.75 16.89
C ALA A 56 -17.55 -10.20 17.20
N ILE A 57 -17.15 -11.16 16.35
CA ILE A 57 -17.42 -12.59 16.56
C ILE A 57 -16.76 -13.08 17.85
N SER A 58 -15.48 -12.74 18.07
CA SER A 58 -14.73 -13.14 19.26
C SER A 58 -15.28 -12.54 20.56
N GLY A 59 -15.88 -11.36 20.47
CA GLY A 59 -16.52 -10.68 21.60
C GLY A 59 -17.93 -11.19 21.92
N GLY A 60 -18.58 -11.89 20.98
CA GLY A 60 -19.96 -12.39 21.14
C GLY A 60 -21.06 -11.33 20.91
N HIS A 61 -20.69 -10.10 20.54
CA HIS A 61 -21.62 -9.00 20.22
C HIS A 61 -21.02 -8.05 19.19
N VAL A 62 -21.89 -7.43 18.39
CA VAL A 62 -21.48 -6.45 17.38
C VAL A 62 -21.12 -5.15 18.07
N GLN A 63 -19.83 -4.83 18.08
CA GLN A 63 -19.30 -3.57 18.62
C GLN A 63 -18.22 -3.01 17.70
N PRO A 64 -18.10 -1.67 17.57
CA PRO A 64 -17.01 -1.06 16.83
C PRO A 64 -15.64 -1.47 17.40
N MET A 65 -14.72 -1.81 16.50
CA MET A 65 -13.31 -1.98 16.86
C MET A 65 -12.70 -0.59 17.05
N HIS A 66 -12.49 -0.19 18.31
CA HIS A 66 -11.93 1.11 18.63
C HIS A 66 -10.43 1.11 18.34
N LEU A 67 -9.98 2.13 17.62
CA LEU A 67 -8.57 2.36 17.34
C LEU A 67 -8.03 3.37 18.34
N ASP A 68 -6.88 3.08 18.93
CA ASP A 68 -6.15 4.08 19.70
C ASP A 68 -5.50 5.13 18.76
N GLY A 69 -4.98 6.22 19.34
CA GLY A 69 -4.37 7.29 18.56
C GLY A 69 -3.21 6.82 17.69
N ARG A 70 -2.40 5.89 18.19
CA ARG A 70 -1.26 5.34 17.44
C ARG A 70 -1.73 4.54 16.24
N GLN A 71 -2.69 3.64 16.43
CA GLN A 71 -3.26 2.80 15.37
C GLN A 71 -3.91 3.65 14.28
N ALA A 72 -4.65 4.70 14.66
CA ALA A 72 -5.23 5.64 13.70
C ALA A 72 -4.14 6.33 12.86
N GLU A 73 -3.04 6.78 13.47
CA GLU A 73 -1.92 7.37 12.75
C GLU A 73 -1.18 6.37 11.85
N GLU A 74 -1.02 5.11 12.26
CA GLU A 74 -0.41 4.04 11.44
C GLU A 74 -1.28 3.71 10.21
N ILE A 75 -2.60 3.70 10.37
CA ILE A 75 -3.55 3.56 9.24
C ILE A 75 -3.46 4.76 8.31
N LEU A 76 -3.40 5.99 8.84
CA LEU A 76 -3.24 7.20 8.04
C LEU A 76 -1.95 7.15 7.21
N LEU A 77 -0.82 6.79 7.84
CA LEU A 77 0.46 6.64 7.15
C LEU A 77 0.37 5.60 6.03
N THR A 78 -0.19 4.43 6.33
CA THR A 78 -0.32 3.34 5.36
C THR A 78 -1.24 3.72 4.21
N ALA A 79 -2.33 4.46 4.49
CA ALA A 79 -3.23 4.98 3.46
C ALA A 79 -2.54 6.02 2.57
N ALA A 80 -1.76 6.93 3.16
CA ALA A 80 -1.00 7.93 2.40
C ALA A 80 0.06 7.29 1.49
N GLN A 81 0.81 6.31 2.01
CA GLN A 81 1.76 5.53 1.21
C GLN A 81 1.05 4.77 0.08
N SER A 82 -0.11 4.16 0.36
CA SER A 82 -0.92 3.44 -0.63
C SER A 82 -1.42 4.39 -1.73
N LEU A 83 -1.81 5.62 -1.38
CA LEU A 83 -2.21 6.64 -2.35
C LEU A 83 -1.07 6.97 -3.32
N LEU A 84 0.14 7.24 -2.80
CA LEU A 84 1.31 7.48 -3.65
C LEU A 84 1.59 6.27 -4.56
N ALA A 85 1.56 5.05 -4.00
CA ALA A 85 1.81 3.83 -4.75
C ALA A 85 0.80 3.63 -5.90
N VAL A 86 -0.49 3.89 -5.66
CA VAL A 86 -1.54 3.82 -6.70
C VAL A 86 -1.27 4.80 -7.83
N VAL A 87 -0.87 6.04 -7.52
CA VAL A 87 -0.55 7.06 -8.53
C VAL A 87 0.64 6.63 -9.40
N ILE A 88 1.70 6.15 -8.76
CA ILE A 88 2.92 5.72 -9.45
C ILE A 88 2.67 4.48 -10.31
N LEU A 89 1.94 3.49 -9.78
CA LEU A 89 1.73 2.19 -10.41
C LEU A 89 0.48 2.12 -11.32
N ALA A 90 -0.15 3.25 -11.61
CA ALA A 90 -1.42 3.31 -12.35
C ALA A 90 -1.37 2.63 -13.73
N ASN A 91 -0.19 2.60 -14.36
CA ASN A 91 0.07 1.95 -15.65
C ASN A 91 0.80 0.59 -15.53
N LEU A 92 0.99 0.06 -14.31
CA LEU A 92 1.86 -1.10 -14.02
C LEU A 92 3.28 -0.98 -14.59
N GLY A 93 3.74 0.25 -14.84
CA GLY A 93 5.11 0.60 -15.15
C GLY A 93 5.77 1.11 -13.89
N PHE A 94 6.88 0.51 -13.50
CA PHE A 94 7.61 0.89 -12.29
C PHE A 94 9.09 1.07 -12.60
N GLY A 95 9.54 2.32 -12.56
CA GLY A 95 10.93 2.70 -12.76
C GLY A 95 11.77 2.49 -11.51
N VAL A 96 13.08 2.31 -11.70
CA VAL A 96 14.03 2.13 -10.59
C VAL A 96 13.98 3.31 -9.61
N TRP A 97 13.84 4.54 -10.09
CA TRP A 97 13.76 5.74 -9.24
C TRP A 97 12.51 5.80 -8.37
N GLU A 98 11.39 5.30 -8.87
CA GLU A 98 10.15 5.21 -8.09
C GLU A 98 10.27 4.13 -7.01
N GLY A 99 10.94 3.02 -7.34
CA GLY A 99 11.35 1.98 -6.39
C GLY A 99 12.24 2.52 -5.29
N VAL A 100 13.30 3.25 -5.65
CA VAL A 100 14.21 3.87 -4.70
C VAL A 100 13.49 4.91 -3.83
N LEU A 101 12.61 5.72 -4.41
CA LEU A 101 11.81 6.70 -3.66
C LEU A 101 10.95 6.02 -2.59
N LEU A 102 10.14 5.02 -2.98
CA LEU A 102 9.26 4.31 -2.05
C LEU A 102 10.06 3.55 -0.98
N ALA A 103 11.13 2.85 -1.38
CA ALA A 103 11.98 2.12 -0.45
C ALA A 103 12.68 3.05 0.55
N SER A 104 13.18 4.20 0.09
CA SER A 104 13.85 5.17 0.96
C SER A 104 12.89 5.79 1.97
N LEU A 105 11.70 6.21 1.53
CA LEU A 105 10.68 6.76 2.43
C LEU A 105 10.23 5.74 3.47
N PHE A 106 10.04 4.49 3.06
CA PHE A 106 9.71 3.38 3.95
C PHE A 106 10.81 3.11 4.97
N VAL A 107 12.08 2.96 4.54
CA VAL A 107 13.20 2.67 5.45
C VAL A 107 13.44 3.80 6.44
N MET A 108 13.39 5.06 6.00
CA MET A 108 13.56 6.20 6.90
C MET A 108 12.47 6.26 7.97
N GLN A 109 11.21 6.01 7.59
CA GLN A 109 10.10 5.96 8.53
C GLN A 109 10.20 4.74 9.47
N LEU A 110 10.63 3.59 8.97
CA LEU A 110 10.81 2.35 9.75
C LEU A 110 11.84 2.52 10.88
N LEU A 111 12.96 3.20 10.59
CA LEU A 111 14.07 3.38 11.52
C LEU A 111 13.78 4.42 12.62
N ILE A 112 12.74 5.25 12.47
CA ILE A 112 12.42 6.34 13.38
C ILE A 112 10.98 6.18 13.89
N PRO A 113 10.75 5.41 14.97
CA PRO A 113 9.42 5.11 15.49
C PRO A 113 8.85 6.26 16.35
N ASP A 114 8.71 7.45 15.75
CA ASP A 114 8.21 8.68 16.40
C ASP A 114 6.86 9.13 15.79
N PRO A 115 5.85 9.54 16.61
CA PRO A 115 4.55 9.99 16.10
C PRO A 115 4.62 11.21 15.18
N ARG A 116 5.48 12.20 15.46
CA ARG A 116 5.64 13.40 14.63
C ARG A 116 6.23 13.03 13.28
N VAL A 117 7.19 12.11 13.28
CA VAL A 117 7.76 11.55 12.07
C VAL A 117 6.68 10.84 11.26
N ARG A 118 5.85 10.00 11.89
CA ARG A 118 4.74 9.31 11.22
C ARG A 118 3.82 10.28 10.49
N ILE A 119 3.34 11.33 11.18
CA ILE A 119 2.48 12.35 10.58
C ILE A 119 3.20 13.11 9.46
N GLY A 120 4.47 13.48 9.67
CA GLY A 120 5.29 14.13 8.65
C GLY A 120 5.42 13.30 7.37
N PHE A 121 5.69 12.01 7.49
CA PHE A 121 5.76 11.09 6.36
C PHE A 121 4.40 10.92 5.67
N SER A 122 3.28 10.86 6.41
CA SER A 122 1.94 10.85 5.82
C SER A 122 1.72 12.07 4.92
N ILE A 123 2.09 13.26 5.38
CA ILE A 123 2.00 14.49 4.59
C ILE A 123 2.90 14.42 3.36
N VAL A 124 4.15 13.97 3.51
CA VAL A 124 5.10 13.81 2.41
C VAL A 124 4.53 12.88 1.34
N TYR A 125 3.96 11.74 1.71
CA TYR A 125 3.34 10.81 0.76
C TYR A 125 2.19 11.45 -0.02
N VAL A 126 1.30 12.20 0.66
CA VAL A 126 0.18 12.90 0.00
C VAL A 126 0.70 14.00 -0.93
N VAL A 127 1.66 14.81 -0.49
CA VAL A 127 2.25 15.87 -1.32
C VAL A 127 2.92 15.29 -2.55
N LEU A 128 3.68 14.20 -2.41
CA LEU A 128 4.29 13.51 -3.55
C LEU A 128 3.23 12.94 -4.48
N ALA A 129 2.15 12.36 -3.96
CA ALA A 129 1.07 11.84 -4.80
C ALA A 129 0.44 12.97 -5.65
N ILE A 130 0.22 14.14 -5.05
CA ILE A 130 -0.27 15.33 -5.76
C ILE A 130 0.76 15.81 -6.80
N ALA A 131 2.05 15.85 -6.44
CA ALA A 131 3.12 16.27 -7.35
C ALA A 131 3.22 15.34 -8.58
N TYR A 132 3.17 14.02 -8.37
CA TYR A 132 3.14 13.03 -9.45
C TYR A 132 1.88 13.20 -10.33
N LEU A 133 0.70 13.45 -9.72
CA LEU A 133 -0.53 13.78 -10.46
C LEU A 133 -0.47 15.12 -11.23
N GLY A 134 0.48 16.00 -10.89
CA GLY A 134 0.78 17.21 -11.64
C GLY A 134 1.44 16.91 -12.99
N ASN A 135 2.15 15.79 -13.11
CA ASN A 135 2.77 15.35 -14.35
C ASN A 135 1.73 14.66 -15.26
N THR A 136 1.68 15.10 -16.53
CA THR A 136 0.72 14.66 -17.54
C THR A 136 0.71 13.15 -17.74
N THR A 137 1.87 12.49 -17.63
CA THR A 137 2.00 11.03 -17.81
C THR A 137 1.20 10.27 -16.75
N TYR A 138 1.50 10.49 -15.47
CA TYR A 138 0.80 9.81 -14.36
C TYR A 138 -0.68 10.21 -14.29
N ARG A 139 -1.00 11.49 -14.56
CA ARG A 139 -2.39 11.95 -14.64
C ARG A 139 -3.18 11.18 -15.72
N ARG A 140 -2.56 10.93 -16.88
CA ARG A 140 -3.18 10.16 -17.95
C ARG A 140 -3.38 8.70 -17.54
N SER A 141 -2.34 8.07 -16.98
CA SER A 141 -2.42 6.69 -16.49
C SER A 141 -3.51 6.52 -15.43
N MET A 142 -3.62 7.45 -14.49
CA MET A 142 -4.70 7.43 -13.49
C MET A 142 -6.09 7.60 -14.10
N LYS A 143 -6.25 8.47 -15.11
CA LYS A 143 -7.52 8.59 -15.83
C LYS A 143 -7.89 7.32 -16.57
N GLU A 144 -6.92 6.64 -17.18
CA GLU A 144 -7.12 5.36 -17.87
C GLU A 144 -7.53 4.26 -16.88
N LEU A 145 -6.85 4.17 -15.73
CA LEU A 145 -7.23 3.27 -14.63
C LEU A 145 -8.66 3.54 -14.12
N LEU A 146 -9.04 4.80 -13.91
CA LEU A 146 -10.40 5.13 -13.47
C LEU A 146 -11.45 4.81 -14.55
N LYS A 147 -11.10 4.96 -15.83
CA LYS A 147 -11.99 4.58 -16.94
C LYS A 147 -12.19 3.08 -17.02
N SER A 148 -11.19 2.25 -16.67
CA SER A 148 -11.35 0.79 -16.72
C SER A 148 -12.37 0.24 -15.71
N PHE A 149 -12.72 1.02 -14.68
CA PHE A 149 -13.80 0.69 -13.75
C PHE A 149 -15.19 1.10 -14.23
N ARG A 150 -15.30 1.83 -15.35
CA ARG A 150 -16.61 2.15 -15.93
C ARG A 150 -17.13 0.91 -16.68
N PRO A 151 -18.38 0.48 -16.44
CA PRO A 151 -18.97 -0.60 -17.22
C PRO A 151 -19.04 -0.18 -18.70
N PRO A 152 -18.78 -1.09 -19.65
CA PRO A 152 -18.92 -0.78 -21.07
C PRO A 152 -20.39 -0.48 -21.40
N GLY A 153 -20.72 0.77 -21.75
CA GLY A 153 -22.03 1.14 -22.32
C GLY A 153 -22.86 2.24 -21.65
N LEU A 154 -22.24 3.24 -20.99
CA LEU A 154 -22.91 4.51 -20.64
C LEU A 154 -22.29 5.69 -21.38
#